data_AF-A0A849QFT8-F1
#
_entry.id   AF-A0A849QFT8-F1
#
_cell.length_a   1.000
_cell.length_b   1.000
_cell.length_c   1.000
_cell.angle_alpha   90.00
_cell.angle_beta   90.00
_cell.angle_gamma   90.00
#
_symmetry.space_group_name_H-M   'P 1'
#
loop_
_entity.id
_entity.type
_entity.pdbx_description
1 polymer ?
#
loop_
_entity_poly.entity_id
_entity_poly.type
_entity_poly.pdbx_seq_one_letter_code
_entity_poly.pdbx_strand_id
1 'polypeptide(L)'
;MEIPMLTKFVNGLKMFWASRRLRWLMIVFMLGLVITTALQQLTLIVPSAWAYAMLVSAAFPMFFLLTALLSLLGLQRFVASEESYRSSAVLFFMWLFVSAILQVYFIFNLFDVFMFVYFGIAFLGWISFQAYFSTRTSLSYAEKADVRENSRLVKVLVTMSHIFCYVVIFGALGYVLLINNSQLLGDLSRLLLLVLGTLVAALFNFLNGMILGRQREKTTFVNVALIGLFISLYSGYFIYNAGKPITQDFDIVSFVITIFFVFYTMSSVGSTLASRAEKETRWKISKELAVTLTFFLASGYYFADTILPILPSVDPVLGAAMGDLTKLFIFPLVALVMELLFIRRAGKVLEPTAELPPEEEPVTTEEETEPSEEPVVEEVAEVEEPDVEEEKPSDLEEDLWEEED
;
A
#
# COMPACT_ATOMS: atom_id res chain seq x y z
N MET A 1 -0.58 23.31 8.85
CA MET A 1 -0.23 22.08 9.58
C MET A 1 -0.23 20.91 8.60
N GLU A 2 0.94 20.41 8.20
CA GLU A 2 1.03 19.21 7.40
C GLU A 2 0.89 17.98 8.31
N ILE A 3 -0.16 17.18 8.13
CA ILE A 3 -0.30 15.90 8.85
C ILE A 3 0.73 14.95 8.22
N PRO A 4 1.79 14.53 8.94
CA PRO A 4 2.93 13.83 8.32
C PRO A 4 2.54 12.51 7.65
N MET A 5 1.47 11.86 8.12
CA MET A 5 0.89 10.66 7.49
C MET A 5 0.30 10.99 6.12
N LEU A 6 -0.56 12.01 6.05
CA LEU A 6 -1.26 12.39 4.82
C LEU A 6 -0.25 12.83 3.75
N THR A 7 0.78 13.58 4.15
CA THR A 7 1.86 14.00 3.25
C THR A 7 2.64 12.82 2.69
N LYS A 8 3.05 11.86 3.53
CA LYS A 8 3.71 10.62 3.07
C LYS A 8 2.81 9.79 2.15
N PHE A 9 1.52 9.72 2.48
CA PHE A 9 0.54 8.99 1.69
C PHE A 9 0.36 9.60 0.29
N VAL A 10 0.13 10.91 0.23
CA VAL A 10 -0.01 11.66 -1.02
C VAL A 10 1.28 11.59 -1.85
N ASN A 11 2.46 11.73 -1.24
CA ASN A 11 3.73 11.62 -1.94
C ASN A 11 3.99 10.20 -2.47
N GLY A 12 3.55 9.17 -1.76
CA GLY A 12 3.56 7.79 -2.23
C GLY A 12 2.69 7.60 -3.48
N LEU A 13 1.47 8.15 -3.48
CA LEU A 13 0.58 8.11 -4.64
C LEU A 13 1.10 8.92 -5.83
N LYS A 14 1.72 10.08 -5.61
CA LYS A 14 2.30 10.91 -6.68
C LYS A 14 3.25 10.14 -7.60
N MET A 15 3.92 9.10 -7.10
CA MET A 15 4.78 8.23 -7.91
C MET A 15 4.06 7.61 -9.12
N PHE A 16 2.82 7.18 -8.96
CA PHE A 16 2.04 6.57 -10.04
C PHE A 16 1.50 7.63 -11.03
N TRP A 17 1.59 8.91 -10.67
CA TRP A 17 1.24 10.05 -11.52
C TRP A 17 2.47 10.76 -12.09
N ALA A 18 3.67 10.25 -11.80
CA ALA A 18 4.93 10.90 -12.17
C ALA A 18 5.13 11.01 -13.69
N SER A 19 4.64 10.05 -14.47
CA SER A 19 4.71 10.07 -15.94
C SER A 19 3.36 9.78 -16.59
N ARG A 20 3.17 10.23 -17.84
CA ARG A 20 1.94 9.91 -18.61
C ARG A 20 1.74 8.40 -18.76
N ARG A 21 2.84 7.66 -18.95
CA ARG A 21 2.85 6.19 -18.98
C ARG A 21 2.29 5.58 -17.68
N LEU A 22 2.75 6.03 -16.51
CA LEU A 22 2.29 5.47 -15.24
C LEU A 22 0.82 5.80 -14.98
N ARG A 23 0.37 7.01 -15.36
CA ARG A 23 -1.07 7.38 -15.33
C ARG A 23 -1.91 6.49 -16.25
N TRP A 24 -1.40 6.19 -17.44
CA TRP A 24 -2.07 5.27 -18.36
C TRP A 24 -2.19 3.86 -17.77
N LEU A 25 -1.10 3.32 -17.23
CA LEU A 25 -1.11 2.00 -16.58
C LEU A 25 -2.04 1.95 -15.37
N MET A 26 -2.17 3.05 -14.62
CA MET A 26 -3.17 3.18 -13.56
C MET A 26 -4.60 3.08 -14.11
N ILE A 27 -4.91 3.76 -15.22
CA ILE A 27 -6.25 3.67 -15.84
C ILE A 27 -6.54 2.23 -16.28
N VAL A 28 -5.56 1.57 -16.93
CA VAL A 28 -5.68 0.16 -17.33
C VAL A 28 -5.87 -0.76 -16.11
N PHE A 29 -5.17 -0.49 -15.00
CA PHE A 29 -5.33 -1.23 -13.75
C PHE A 29 -6.75 -1.10 -13.20
N MET A 30 -7.26 0.13 -13.08
CA MET A 30 -8.63 0.38 -12.61
C MET A 30 -9.67 -0.26 -13.53
N LEU A 31 -9.48 -0.19 -14.85
CA LEU A 31 -10.34 -0.86 -15.83
C LEU A 31 -10.34 -2.38 -15.62
N GLY A 32 -9.17 -2.98 -15.40
CA GLY A 32 -9.03 -4.41 -15.12
C GLY A 32 -9.75 -4.84 -13.85
N LEU A 33 -9.69 -4.03 -12.78
CA LEU A 33 -10.46 -4.27 -11.56
C LEU A 33 -11.97 -4.25 -11.85
N VAL A 34 -12.47 -3.20 -12.51
CA VAL A 34 -13.91 -3.07 -12.86
C VAL A 34 -14.39 -4.25 -13.71
N ILE A 35 -13.62 -4.65 -14.72
CA ILE A 35 -13.95 -5.79 -15.57
C ILE A 35 -13.97 -7.09 -14.77
N THR A 36 -12.97 -7.30 -13.91
CA THR A 36 -12.91 -8.51 -13.05
C THR A 36 -14.10 -8.57 -12.11
N THR A 37 -14.49 -7.45 -11.48
CA THR A 37 -15.70 -7.36 -10.66
C THR A 37 -16.96 -7.65 -11.47
N ALA A 38 -17.10 -7.06 -12.66
CA ALA A 38 -18.26 -7.27 -13.51
C ALA A 38 -18.39 -8.74 -13.96
N LEU A 39 -17.28 -9.39 -14.27
CA LEU A 39 -17.25 -10.80 -14.63
C LEU A 39 -17.58 -11.70 -13.44
N GLN A 40 -17.14 -11.36 -12.23
CA GLN A 40 -17.58 -12.05 -11.02
C GLN A 40 -19.10 -12.00 -10.86
N GLN A 41 -19.68 -10.80 -10.97
CA GLN A 41 -21.13 -10.62 -10.85
C GLN A 41 -21.87 -11.37 -11.96
N LEU A 42 -21.34 -11.38 -13.18
CA LEU A 42 -21.88 -12.17 -14.28
C LEU A 42 -21.89 -13.66 -13.95
N THR A 43 -20.84 -14.20 -13.31
CA THR A 43 -20.79 -15.63 -12.94
C THR A 43 -21.77 -16.02 -11.85
N LEU A 44 -22.20 -15.07 -11.01
CA LEU A 44 -23.28 -15.32 -10.05
C LEU A 44 -24.63 -15.51 -10.76
N ILE A 45 -24.85 -14.78 -11.86
CA ILE A 45 -26.08 -14.88 -12.67
C ILE A 45 -26.01 -16.07 -13.64
N VAL A 46 -24.84 -16.29 -14.24
CA VAL A 46 -24.57 -17.33 -15.24
C VAL A 46 -23.37 -18.16 -14.78
N PRO A 47 -23.57 -19.18 -13.93
CA PRO A 47 -22.48 -19.99 -13.39
C PRO A 47 -21.60 -20.65 -14.45
N SER A 48 -22.17 -20.99 -15.62
CA SER A 48 -21.41 -21.56 -16.74
C SER A 48 -20.39 -20.60 -17.36
N ALA A 49 -20.45 -19.31 -17.06
CA ALA A 49 -19.50 -18.30 -17.55
C ALA A 49 -18.15 -18.30 -16.79
N TRP A 50 -17.95 -19.17 -15.79
CA TRP A 50 -16.75 -19.20 -14.94
C TRP A 50 -15.44 -19.28 -15.74
N ALA A 51 -15.41 -20.11 -16.79
CA ALA A 51 -14.21 -20.28 -17.62
C ALA A 51 -13.89 -19.01 -18.44
N TYR A 52 -14.93 -18.34 -18.93
CA TYR A 52 -14.80 -17.05 -19.62
C TYR A 52 -14.32 -15.96 -18.64
N ALA A 53 -14.90 -15.89 -17.45
CA ALA A 53 -14.50 -14.96 -16.41
C ALA A 53 -13.03 -15.16 -16.00
N MET A 54 -12.60 -16.41 -15.82
CA MET A 54 -11.21 -16.77 -15.54
C MET A 54 -10.27 -16.32 -16.67
N LEU A 55 -10.64 -16.59 -17.92
CA LEU A 55 -9.81 -16.27 -19.09
C LEU A 55 -9.65 -14.75 -19.25
N VAL A 56 -10.75 -13.99 -19.22
CA VAL A 56 -10.67 -12.53 -19.43
C VAL A 56 -10.05 -11.82 -18.22
N SER A 57 -10.37 -12.24 -17.00
CA SER A 57 -9.87 -11.55 -15.80
C SER A 57 -8.37 -11.76 -15.59
N ALA A 58 -7.81 -12.94 -15.90
CA ALA A 58 -6.37 -13.14 -15.75
C ALA A 58 -5.51 -12.49 -16.86
N ALA A 59 -6.13 -11.97 -17.93
CA ALA A 59 -5.37 -11.28 -18.98
C ALA A 59 -4.73 -9.99 -18.46
N PHE A 60 -5.39 -9.30 -17.52
CA PHE A 60 -4.89 -8.07 -16.89
C PHE A 60 -3.65 -8.28 -16.01
N PRO A 61 -3.66 -9.17 -15.01
CA PRO A 61 -2.46 -9.43 -14.24
C PRO A 61 -1.36 -10.08 -15.10
N MET A 62 -1.68 -10.89 -16.13
CA MET A 62 -0.66 -11.34 -17.10
C MET A 62 -0.03 -10.16 -17.85
N PHE A 63 -0.83 -9.18 -18.28
CA PHE A 63 -0.34 -7.94 -18.89
C PHE A 63 0.60 -7.18 -17.96
N PHE A 64 0.25 -7.03 -16.68
CA PHE A 64 1.14 -6.37 -15.72
C PHE A 64 2.39 -7.17 -15.39
N LEU A 65 2.33 -8.51 -15.40
CA LEU A 65 3.51 -9.36 -15.27
C LEU A 65 4.49 -9.12 -16.43
N LEU A 66 4.00 -9.16 -17.68
CA LEU A 66 4.83 -8.87 -18.86
C LEU A 66 5.38 -7.45 -18.81
N THR A 67 4.56 -6.48 -18.40
CA THR A 67 4.99 -5.08 -18.24
C THR A 67 6.10 -4.95 -17.19
N ALA A 68 5.99 -5.67 -16.07
CA ALA A 68 7.03 -5.69 -15.04
C ALA A 68 8.32 -6.33 -15.55
N LEU A 69 8.23 -7.44 -16.30
CA LEU A 69 9.39 -8.08 -16.93
C LEU A 69 10.07 -7.16 -17.95
N LEU A 70 9.30 -6.46 -18.79
CA LEU A 70 9.87 -5.49 -19.74
C LEU A 70 10.47 -4.29 -19.03
N SER A 71 9.86 -3.82 -17.94
CA SER A 71 10.40 -2.73 -17.12
C SER A 71 11.69 -3.13 -16.41
N LEU A 72 11.84 -4.40 -16.05
CA LEU A 72 13.10 -4.95 -15.51
C LEU A 72 14.22 -4.88 -16.55
N LEU A 73 13.90 -5.07 -17.83
CA LEU A 73 14.83 -4.99 -18.96
C LEU A 73 15.04 -3.56 -19.50
N GLY A 74 14.36 -2.55 -18.95
CA GLY A 74 14.40 -1.18 -19.48
C GLY A 74 13.63 -0.99 -20.79
N LEU A 75 12.73 -1.91 -21.13
CA LEU A 75 11.95 -1.97 -22.37
C LEU A 75 10.50 -1.48 -22.20
N GLN A 76 10.18 -0.78 -21.12
CA GLN A 76 8.82 -0.34 -20.80
C GLN A 76 8.17 0.58 -21.85
N ARG A 77 8.96 1.25 -22.68
CA ARG A 77 8.48 2.07 -23.81
C ARG A 77 7.68 1.29 -24.85
N PHE A 78 7.89 -0.03 -24.92
CA PHE A 78 7.18 -0.90 -25.85
C PHE A 78 5.79 -1.30 -25.36
N VAL A 79 5.46 -1.05 -24.08
CA VAL A 79 4.13 -1.34 -23.53
C VAL A 79 3.28 -0.08 -23.44
N ALA A 80 3.89 1.05 -23.13
CA ALA A 80 3.21 2.33 -23.05
C ALA A 80 4.15 3.48 -23.41
N SER A 81 3.62 4.46 -24.13
CA SER A 81 4.32 5.67 -24.55
C SER A 81 4.29 6.73 -23.44
N GLU A 82 5.39 7.47 -23.32
CA GLU A 82 5.46 8.66 -22.44
C GLU A 82 4.83 9.90 -23.08
N GLU A 83 4.68 9.92 -24.41
CA GLU A 83 4.30 11.10 -25.17
C GLU A 83 2.80 11.13 -25.44
N SER A 84 2.21 9.99 -25.80
CA SER A 84 0.84 9.92 -26.32
C SER A 84 0.00 8.81 -25.68
N TYR A 85 -1.17 9.16 -25.16
CA TYR A 85 -2.17 8.20 -24.69
C TYR A 85 -2.73 7.33 -25.82
N ARG A 86 -2.84 7.87 -27.04
CA ARG A 86 -3.30 7.11 -28.21
C ARG A 86 -2.32 5.98 -28.55
N SER A 87 -1.02 6.27 -28.55
CA SER A 87 0.01 5.26 -28.77
C SER A 87 0.00 4.21 -27.66
N SER A 88 -0.15 4.64 -26.40
CA SER A 88 -0.29 3.71 -25.26
C SER A 88 -1.53 2.81 -25.35
N ALA A 89 -2.64 3.30 -25.91
CA ALA A 89 -3.83 2.50 -26.13
C ALA A 89 -3.61 1.41 -27.20
N VAL A 90 -2.95 1.74 -28.31
CA VAL A 90 -2.62 0.75 -29.36
C VAL A 90 -1.68 -0.34 -28.80
N LEU A 91 -0.63 0.08 -28.08
CA LEU A 91 0.30 -0.86 -27.45
C LEU A 91 -0.39 -1.71 -26.39
N PHE A 92 -1.33 -1.15 -25.62
CA PHE A 92 -2.12 -1.90 -24.65
C PHE A 92 -2.89 -3.04 -25.31
N PHE A 93 -3.65 -2.79 -26.37
CA PHE A 93 -4.42 -3.87 -27.02
C PHE A 93 -3.52 -4.95 -27.63
N MET A 94 -2.38 -4.56 -28.21
CA MET A 94 -1.39 -5.50 -28.72
C MET A 94 -0.83 -6.39 -27.60
N TRP A 95 -0.42 -5.80 -26.48
CA TRP A 95 0.11 -6.56 -25.35
C TRP A 95 -0.95 -7.35 -24.59
N LEU A 96 -2.18 -6.85 -24.49
CA LEU A 96 -3.29 -7.60 -23.90
C LEU A 96 -3.61 -8.86 -24.73
N PHE A 97 -3.53 -8.76 -26.05
CA PHE A 97 -3.67 -9.92 -26.94
C PHE A 97 -2.54 -10.95 -26.72
N VAL A 98 -1.29 -10.48 -26.63
CA VAL A 98 -0.15 -11.35 -26.28
C VAL A 98 -0.34 -12.00 -24.91
N SER A 99 -0.80 -11.23 -23.91
CA SER A 99 -1.12 -11.74 -22.57
C SER A 99 -2.21 -12.80 -22.59
N ALA A 100 -3.27 -12.62 -23.38
CA ALA A 100 -4.33 -13.61 -23.53
C ALA A 100 -3.82 -14.90 -24.18
N ILE A 101 -2.99 -14.81 -25.23
CA ILE A 101 -2.37 -15.99 -25.86
C ILE A 101 -1.48 -16.73 -24.84
N LEU A 102 -0.61 -16.00 -24.14
CA LEU A 102 0.29 -16.59 -23.15
C LEU A 102 -0.48 -17.24 -22.00
N GLN A 103 -1.57 -16.61 -21.57
CA GLN A 103 -2.44 -17.15 -20.55
C GLN A 103 -3.13 -18.44 -21.00
N VAL A 104 -3.68 -18.48 -22.23
CA VAL A 104 -4.24 -19.71 -22.81
C VAL A 104 -3.18 -20.81 -22.84
N TYR A 105 -1.97 -20.48 -23.29
CA TYR A 105 -0.85 -21.43 -23.28
C TYR A 105 -0.55 -21.95 -21.88
N PHE A 106 -0.49 -21.07 -20.87
CA PHE A 106 -0.27 -21.44 -19.47
C PHE A 106 -1.39 -22.33 -18.93
N ILE A 107 -2.66 -22.01 -19.18
CA ILE A 107 -3.78 -22.81 -18.69
C ILE A 107 -3.75 -24.24 -19.26
N PHE A 108 -3.49 -24.39 -20.56
CA PHE A 108 -3.57 -25.70 -21.22
C PHE A 108 -2.29 -26.53 -21.14
N ASN A 109 -1.11 -25.89 -21.06
CA ASN A 109 0.17 -26.59 -21.13
C ASN A 109 1.00 -26.49 -19.85
N LEU A 110 0.79 -25.46 -19.02
CA LEU A 110 1.61 -25.16 -17.84
C LEU A 110 0.73 -24.76 -16.64
N PHE A 111 -0.34 -25.51 -16.38
CA PHE A 111 -1.34 -25.13 -15.38
C PHE A 111 -0.76 -24.93 -13.97
N ASP A 112 0.21 -25.75 -13.57
CA ASP A 112 0.87 -25.60 -12.28
C ASP A 112 1.66 -24.29 -12.19
N VAL A 113 2.30 -23.87 -13.29
CA VAL A 113 2.99 -22.57 -13.37
C VAL A 113 1.98 -21.43 -13.32
N PHE A 114 0.85 -21.55 -14.01
CA PHE A 114 -0.26 -20.60 -13.93
C PHE A 114 -0.70 -20.41 -12.48
N MET A 115 -0.99 -21.50 -11.78
CA MET A 115 -1.44 -21.48 -10.38
C MET A 115 -0.36 -20.89 -9.47
N PHE A 116 0.90 -21.27 -9.67
CA PHE A 116 2.02 -20.74 -8.88
C PHE A 116 2.20 -19.23 -9.08
N VAL A 117 2.09 -18.72 -10.32
CA VAL A 117 2.23 -17.29 -10.62
C VAL A 117 1.11 -16.48 -9.95
N TYR A 118 -0.14 -16.92 -10.05
CA TYR A 118 -1.28 -16.17 -9.50
C TYR A 118 -1.47 -16.37 -8.00
N PHE A 119 -1.51 -17.60 -7.52
CA PHE A 119 -1.75 -17.90 -6.11
C PHE A 119 -0.46 -17.83 -5.28
N GLY A 120 0.65 -18.34 -5.80
CA GLY A 120 1.94 -18.34 -5.10
C GLY A 120 2.63 -16.97 -5.08
N ILE A 121 2.79 -16.34 -6.25
CA ILE A 121 3.53 -15.08 -6.36
C ILE A 121 2.60 -13.88 -6.14
N ALA A 122 1.51 -13.75 -6.91
CA ALA A 122 0.70 -12.54 -6.85
C ALA A 122 -0.13 -12.44 -5.57
N PHE A 123 -0.93 -13.46 -5.26
CA PHE A 123 -1.82 -13.47 -4.10
C PHE A 123 -1.06 -13.48 -2.76
N LEU A 124 -0.18 -14.47 -2.52
CA LEU A 124 0.62 -14.49 -1.29
C LEU A 124 1.64 -13.35 -1.23
N GLY A 125 2.23 -12.96 -2.36
CA GLY A 125 3.16 -11.84 -2.43
C GLY A 125 2.47 -10.53 -2.02
N TRP A 126 1.28 -10.25 -2.57
CA TRP A 126 0.50 -9.07 -2.19
C TRP A 126 0.13 -9.07 -0.72
N ILE A 127 -0.40 -10.17 -0.18
CA ILE A 127 -0.73 -10.30 1.24
C ILE A 127 0.52 -10.06 2.11
N SER A 128 1.66 -10.63 1.72
CA SER A 128 2.93 -10.44 2.43
C SER A 128 3.41 -8.99 2.37
N PHE A 129 3.25 -8.30 1.23
CA PHE A 129 3.56 -6.87 1.12
C PHE A 129 2.65 -6.03 2.01
N GLN A 130 1.34 -6.32 2.03
CA GLN A 130 0.39 -5.64 2.91
C GLN A 130 0.80 -5.83 4.38
N ALA A 131 1.08 -7.07 4.80
CA ALA A 131 1.52 -7.38 6.16
C ALA A 131 2.83 -6.63 6.52
N TYR A 132 3.81 -6.64 5.61
CA TYR A 132 5.09 -5.98 5.81
C TYR A 132 4.93 -4.46 5.97
N PHE A 133 4.20 -3.81 5.07
CA PHE A 133 4.02 -2.35 5.12
C PHE A 133 3.15 -1.90 6.27
N SER A 134 2.10 -2.67 6.57
CA SER A 134 1.23 -2.43 7.72
C SER A 134 2.06 -2.48 9.02
N THR A 135 2.86 -3.53 9.19
CA THR A 135 3.73 -3.68 10.36
C THR A 135 4.83 -2.61 10.41
N ARG A 136 5.50 -2.33 9.28
CA ARG A 136 6.55 -1.29 9.22
C ARG A 136 6.00 0.09 9.58
N THR A 137 4.79 0.40 9.13
CA THR A 137 4.14 1.68 9.43
C THR A 137 3.77 1.75 10.91
N SER A 138 3.21 0.66 11.46
CA SER A 138 2.96 0.53 12.91
C SER A 138 4.24 0.71 13.74
N LEU A 139 5.34 0.08 13.32
CA LEU A 139 6.66 0.24 13.95
C LEU A 139 7.18 1.67 13.89
N SER A 140 7.00 2.37 12.76
CA SER A 140 7.41 3.77 12.64
C SER A 140 6.58 4.71 13.53
N TYR A 141 5.30 4.40 13.76
CA TYR A 141 4.50 5.14 14.74
C TYR A 141 4.93 4.83 16.17
N ALA A 142 5.23 3.58 16.43
CA ALA A 142 5.76 3.14 17.70
C ALA A 142 7.08 3.86 18.04
N GLU A 143 8.03 3.94 17.11
CA GLU A 143 9.29 4.69 17.27
C GLU A 143 9.07 6.18 17.62
N LYS A 144 8.01 6.81 17.11
CA LYS A 144 7.70 8.21 17.43
C LYS A 144 7.08 8.40 18.80
N ALA A 145 6.50 7.35 19.38
CA ALA A 145 5.87 7.39 20.69
C ALA A 145 6.90 7.21 21.83
N ASP A 146 8.17 7.57 21.61
CA ASP A 146 9.29 7.32 22.52
C ASP A 146 9.02 7.89 23.93
N VAL A 147 8.56 7.03 24.83
CA VAL A 147 8.29 7.38 26.22
C VAL A 147 9.61 7.28 26.99
N ARG A 148 10.24 8.43 27.23
CA ARG A 148 11.51 8.53 27.98
C ARG A 148 11.41 8.00 29.42
N GLU A 149 10.22 8.02 30.03
CA GLU A 149 9.98 7.50 31.37
C GLU A 149 8.76 6.56 31.44
N ASN A 150 9.00 5.28 31.72
CA ASN A 150 7.96 4.28 31.90
C ASN A 150 7.26 4.44 33.27
N SER A 151 6.31 5.37 33.35
CA SER A 151 5.48 5.55 34.55
C SER A 151 4.69 4.27 34.89
N ARG A 152 4.32 4.08 36.16
CA ARG A 152 3.51 2.93 36.60
C ARG A 152 2.19 2.84 35.83
N LEU A 153 1.60 3.99 35.51
CA LEU A 153 0.36 4.07 34.73
C LEU A 153 0.55 3.55 33.31
N VAL A 154 1.64 3.90 32.63
CA VAL A 154 1.96 3.38 31.29
C VAL A 154 2.13 1.86 31.33
N LYS A 155 2.80 1.32 32.34
CA LYS A 155 2.95 -0.14 32.51
C LYS A 155 1.60 -0.84 32.67
N VAL A 156 0.72 -0.30 33.50
CA VAL A 156 -0.64 -0.84 33.69
C VAL A 156 -1.43 -0.79 32.38
N LEU A 157 -1.41 0.35 31.67
CA LEU A 157 -2.11 0.48 30.39
C LEU A 157 -1.58 -0.49 29.34
N VAL A 158 -0.27 -0.69 29.24
CA VAL A 158 0.34 -1.67 28.33
C VAL A 158 -0.09 -3.09 28.69
N THR A 159 -0.08 -3.46 29.97
CA THR A 159 -0.55 -4.79 30.40
C THR A 159 -2.05 -4.98 30.12
N MET A 160 -2.87 -3.96 30.38
CA MET A 160 -4.30 -3.99 30.02
C MET A 160 -4.49 -4.12 28.50
N SER A 161 -3.72 -3.40 27.70
CA SER A 161 -3.73 -3.51 26.24
C SER A 161 -3.37 -4.93 25.79
N HIS A 162 -2.37 -5.55 26.41
CA HIS A 162 -1.97 -6.93 26.08
C HIS A 162 -3.07 -7.96 26.42
N ILE A 163 -3.78 -7.79 27.54
CA ILE A 163 -4.95 -8.62 27.87
C ILE A 163 -6.08 -8.36 26.87
N PHE A 164 -6.33 -7.09 26.53
CA PHE A 164 -7.32 -6.69 25.55
C PHE A 164 -7.08 -7.33 24.17
N CYS A 165 -5.82 -7.49 23.75
CA CYS A 165 -5.47 -8.24 22.54
C CYS A 165 -6.08 -9.66 22.51
N TYR A 166 -6.01 -10.40 23.62
CA TYR A 166 -6.64 -11.72 23.70
C TYR A 166 -8.16 -11.64 23.65
N VAL A 167 -8.75 -10.64 24.29
CA VAL A 167 -10.20 -10.39 24.24
C VAL A 167 -10.63 -10.11 22.80
N VAL A 168 -9.88 -9.33 22.03
CA VAL A 168 -10.17 -9.07 20.62
C VAL A 168 -10.10 -10.36 19.79
N ILE A 169 -9.03 -11.13 19.93
CA ILE A 169 -8.80 -12.35 19.13
C ILE A 169 -9.88 -13.41 19.44
N PHE A 170 -10.02 -13.81 20.71
CA PHE A 170 -10.99 -14.83 21.10
C PHE A 170 -12.43 -14.32 21.10
N GLY A 171 -12.64 -13.04 21.38
CA GLY A 171 -13.94 -12.40 21.29
C GLY A 171 -14.47 -12.35 19.87
N ALA A 172 -13.61 -12.08 18.87
CA ALA A 172 -14.01 -12.14 17.47
C ALA A 172 -14.42 -13.56 17.05
N LEU A 173 -13.65 -14.59 17.44
CA LEU A 173 -14.00 -15.99 17.16
C LEU A 173 -15.30 -16.39 17.85
N GLY A 174 -15.44 -16.05 19.14
CA GLY A 174 -16.65 -16.31 19.91
C GLY A 174 -17.88 -15.63 19.30
N TYR A 175 -17.74 -14.36 18.90
CA TYR A 175 -18.82 -13.62 18.25
C TYR A 175 -19.24 -14.26 16.93
N VAL A 176 -18.28 -14.63 16.07
CA VAL A 176 -18.53 -15.34 14.80
C VAL A 176 -19.27 -16.66 15.04
N LEU A 177 -18.82 -17.45 16.01
CA LEU A 177 -19.47 -18.72 16.37
C LEU A 177 -20.89 -18.49 16.88
N LEU A 178 -21.16 -17.39 17.58
CA LEU A 178 -22.52 -17.06 18.04
C LEU A 178 -23.45 -16.68 16.88
N ILE A 179 -22.98 -15.87 15.92
CA ILE A 179 -23.83 -15.35 14.84
C ILE A 179 -23.96 -16.29 13.64
N ASN A 180 -23.00 -17.20 13.43
CA ASN A 180 -22.93 -18.02 12.22
C ASN A 180 -22.62 -19.51 12.48
N ASN A 181 -22.98 -20.04 13.65
CA ASN A 181 -22.64 -21.41 14.05
C ASN A 181 -23.08 -22.47 13.04
N SER A 182 -24.32 -22.36 12.54
CA SER A 182 -24.92 -23.37 11.68
C SER A 182 -24.19 -23.53 10.35
N GLN A 183 -23.79 -22.42 9.72
CA GLN A 183 -23.03 -22.47 8.47
C GLN A 183 -21.60 -22.95 8.72
N LEU A 184 -20.95 -22.51 9.81
CA LEU A 184 -19.58 -22.91 10.14
C LEU A 184 -19.46 -24.38 10.51
N LEU A 185 -20.46 -24.95 11.20
CA LEU A 185 -20.50 -26.39 11.46
C LEU A 185 -20.79 -27.20 10.19
N GLY A 186 -21.47 -26.60 9.21
CA GLY A 186 -21.66 -27.19 7.88
C GLY A 186 -20.40 -27.18 7.02
N ASP A 187 -19.51 -26.20 7.20
CA ASP A 187 -18.21 -26.09 6.52
C ASP A 187 -17.05 -26.22 7.52
N LEU A 188 -16.76 -27.48 7.87
CA LEU A 188 -15.70 -27.83 8.83
C LEU A 188 -14.32 -27.36 8.38
N SER A 189 -14.06 -27.27 7.07
CA SER A 189 -12.77 -26.82 6.54
C SER A 189 -12.53 -25.34 6.86
N ARG A 190 -13.54 -24.49 6.61
CA ARG A 190 -13.49 -23.08 6.98
C ARG A 190 -13.38 -22.89 8.47
N LEU A 191 -14.17 -23.61 9.27
CA LEU A 191 -14.10 -23.54 10.73
C LEU A 191 -12.71 -23.94 11.25
N LEU A 192 -12.13 -25.04 10.74
CA LEU A 192 -10.81 -25.51 11.14
C LEU A 192 -9.72 -24.48 10.81
N LEU A 193 -9.75 -23.91 9.61
CA LEU A 193 -8.79 -22.87 9.22
C LEU A 193 -8.96 -21.61 10.06
N LEU A 194 -10.18 -21.22 10.39
CA LEU A 194 -10.47 -20.07 11.26
C LEU A 194 -9.92 -20.29 12.68
N VAL A 195 -10.14 -21.48 13.24
CA VAL A 195 -9.61 -21.85 14.57
C VAL A 195 -8.08 -21.89 14.54
N LEU A 196 -7.47 -22.52 13.55
CA LEU A 196 -6.01 -22.55 13.40
C LEU A 196 -5.41 -21.15 13.25
N GLY A 197 -6.01 -20.30 12.42
CA GLY A 197 -5.58 -18.90 12.25
C GLY A 197 -5.74 -18.11 13.56
N THR A 198 -6.82 -18.33 14.31
CA THR A 198 -7.02 -17.73 15.63
C THR A 198 -5.93 -18.16 16.61
N LEU A 199 -5.55 -19.45 16.60
CA LEU A 199 -4.45 -19.96 17.42
C LEU A 199 -3.10 -19.36 17.03
N VAL A 200 -2.85 -19.15 15.74
CA VAL A 200 -1.62 -18.46 15.26
C VAL A 200 -1.59 -17.01 15.75
N ALA A 201 -2.70 -16.28 15.68
CA ALA A 201 -2.80 -14.93 16.22
C ALA A 201 -2.60 -14.90 17.75
N ALA A 202 -3.19 -15.86 18.48
CA ALA A 202 -3.01 -15.98 19.92
C ALA A 202 -1.57 -16.35 20.30
N LEU A 203 -0.90 -17.20 19.50
CA LEU A 203 0.51 -17.54 19.66
C LEU A 203 1.40 -16.32 19.42
N PHE A 204 1.12 -15.52 18.38
CA PHE A 204 1.80 -14.25 18.18
C PHE A 204 1.64 -13.34 19.41
N ASN A 205 0.41 -13.15 19.90
CA ASN A 205 0.18 -12.30 21.07
C ASN A 205 0.92 -12.85 22.31
N PHE A 206 0.97 -14.17 22.48
CA PHE A 206 1.74 -14.81 23.55
C PHE A 206 3.24 -14.50 23.45
N LEU A 207 3.83 -14.67 22.27
CA LEU A 207 5.24 -14.36 22.02
C LEU A 207 5.53 -12.86 22.22
N ASN A 208 4.65 -11.99 21.72
CA ASN A 208 4.71 -10.55 21.98
C ASN A 208 4.62 -10.23 23.49
N GLY A 209 3.80 -10.96 24.24
CA GLY A 209 3.73 -10.87 25.72
C GLY A 209 5.04 -11.27 26.40
N MET A 210 5.70 -12.34 25.94
CA MET A 210 7.03 -12.73 26.43
C MET A 210 8.08 -11.65 26.12
N ILE A 211 8.01 -11.05 24.94
CA ILE A 211 8.88 -9.95 24.53
C ILE A 211 8.63 -8.72 25.41
N LEU A 212 7.38 -8.34 25.65
CA LEU A 212 6.99 -7.26 26.55
C LEU A 212 7.58 -7.46 27.95
N GLY A 213 7.45 -8.67 28.51
CA GLY A 213 8.03 -9.02 29.80
C GLY A 213 9.54 -8.80 29.83
N ARG A 214 10.25 -9.15 28.75
CA ARG A 214 11.70 -8.96 28.62
C ARG A 214 12.10 -7.49 28.38
N GLN A 215 11.27 -6.69 27.73
CA GLN A 215 11.56 -5.29 27.39
C GLN A 215 10.94 -4.30 28.37
N ARG A 216 10.34 -4.74 29.48
CA ARG A 216 9.55 -3.92 30.44
C ARG A 216 10.26 -2.69 31.04
N GLU A 217 11.59 -2.67 30.99
CA GLU A 217 12.44 -1.60 31.51
C GLU A 217 13.06 -0.74 30.40
N LYS A 218 12.83 -1.07 29.12
CA LYS A 218 13.36 -0.35 27.97
C LYS A 218 12.34 0.60 27.36
N THR A 219 12.82 1.59 26.61
CA THR A 219 11.98 2.53 25.84
C THR A 219 11.16 1.83 24.75
N THR A 220 11.64 0.70 24.24
CA THR A 220 10.92 -0.12 23.25
C THR A 220 9.67 -0.81 23.80
N PHE A 221 9.40 -0.76 25.10
CA PHE A 221 8.28 -1.44 25.76
C PHE A 221 6.91 -1.04 25.18
N VAL A 222 6.66 0.27 25.08
CA VAL A 222 5.41 0.81 24.52
C VAL A 222 5.29 0.43 23.05
N ASN A 223 6.41 0.40 22.34
CA ASN A 223 6.43 0.13 20.91
C ASN A 223 5.97 -1.28 20.59
N VAL A 224 6.50 -2.25 21.34
CA VAL A 224 6.09 -3.66 21.26
C VAL A 224 4.60 -3.80 21.58
N ALA A 225 4.10 -3.09 22.59
CA ALA A 225 2.70 -3.16 22.98
C ALA A 225 1.76 -2.66 21.89
N LEU A 226 2.10 -1.55 21.25
CA LEU A 226 1.33 -0.96 20.15
C LEU A 226 1.29 -1.89 18.93
N ILE A 227 2.40 -2.56 18.60
CA ILE A 227 2.42 -3.57 17.53
C ILE A 227 1.51 -4.74 17.89
N GLY A 228 1.61 -5.25 19.11
CA GLY A 228 0.76 -6.32 19.61
C GLY A 228 -0.73 -5.97 19.49
N LEU A 229 -1.11 -4.75 19.88
CA LEU A 229 -2.47 -4.24 19.75
C LEU A 229 -2.92 -4.14 18.29
N PHE A 230 -2.08 -3.54 17.44
CA PHE A 230 -2.36 -3.35 16.03
C PHE A 230 -2.62 -4.69 15.33
N ILE A 231 -1.73 -5.66 15.50
CA ILE A 231 -1.87 -6.98 14.88
C ILE A 231 -3.09 -7.72 15.43
N SER A 232 -3.37 -7.61 16.72
CA SER A 232 -4.54 -8.26 17.31
C SER A 232 -5.86 -7.69 16.79
N LEU A 233 -5.93 -6.38 16.54
CA LEU A 233 -7.09 -5.74 15.88
C LEU A 233 -7.26 -6.21 14.43
N TYR A 234 -6.17 -6.30 13.66
CA TYR A 234 -6.20 -6.85 12.30
C TYR A 234 -6.63 -8.32 12.29
N SER A 235 -6.07 -9.14 13.18
CA SER A 235 -6.47 -10.55 13.33
C SER A 235 -7.94 -10.68 13.72
N GLY A 236 -8.43 -9.86 14.66
CA GLY A 236 -9.85 -9.83 15.01
C GLY A 236 -10.75 -9.48 13.83
N TYR A 237 -10.35 -8.50 13.01
CA TYR A 237 -11.05 -8.16 11.77
C TYR A 237 -11.06 -9.32 10.77
N PHE A 238 -9.92 -10.00 10.53
CA PHE A 238 -9.86 -11.14 9.61
C PHE A 238 -10.66 -12.34 10.13
N ILE A 239 -10.66 -12.60 11.44
CA ILE A 239 -11.50 -13.64 12.05
C ILE A 239 -12.97 -13.32 11.82
N TYR A 240 -13.39 -12.07 12.06
CA TYR A 240 -14.76 -11.64 11.80
C TYR A 240 -15.13 -11.78 10.31
N ASN A 241 -14.31 -11.26 9.40
CA ASN A 241 -14.64 -11.26 7.97
C ASN A 241 -14.61 -12.67 7.36
N ALA A 242 -13.63 -13.50 7.75
CA ALA A 242 -13.57 -14.89 7.34
C ALA A 242 -14.67 -15.75 7.99
N GLY A 243 -15.31 -15.27 9.06
CA GLY A 243 -16.32 -15.99 9.83
C GLY A 243 -17.78 -15.58 9.59
N LYS A 244 -18.01 -14.37 9.07
CA LYS A 244 -19.36 -13.83 8.84
C LYS A 244 -20.16 -14.65 7.81
N PRO A 245 -21.49 -14.64 7.87
CA PRO A 245 -22.31 -15.25 6.82
C PRO A 245 -21.96 -14.67 5.45
N ILE A 246 -21.84 -15.51 4.43
CA ILE A 246 -21.50 -15.07 3.08
C ILE A 246 -22.80 -14.74 2.36
N THR A 247 -23.05 -13.45 2.20
CA THR A 247 -24.16 -12.92 1.40
C THR A 247 -23.68 -12.71 -0.03
N GLN A 248 -24.54 -13.02 -1.00
CA GLN A 248 -24.27 -12.73 -2.43
C GLN A 248 -24.49 -11.26 -2.79
N ASP A 249 -24.87 -10.43 -1.81
CA ASP A 249 -25.11 -9.02 -2.01
C ASP A 249 -23.80 -8.25 -2.24
N PHE A 250 -23.89 -7.22 -3.08
CA PHE A 250 -22.79 -6.29 -3.29
C PHE A 250 -22.53 -5.49 -2.00
N ASP A 251 -21.49 -5.90 -1.26
CA ASP A 251 -21.05 -5.22 -0.05
C ASP A 251 -20.20 -3.99 -0.42
N ILE A 252 -20.88 -2.84 -0.49
CA ILE A 252 -20.25 -1.52 -0.75
C ILE A 252 -19.13 -1.26 0.26
N VAL A 253 -19.28 -1.68 1.52
CA VAL A 253 -18.27 -1.45 2.56
C VAL A 253 -17.04 -2.27 2.26
N SER A 254 -17.19 -3.56 1.93
CA SER A 254 -16.06 -4.41 1.52
C SER A 254 -15.39 -3.89 0.25
N PHE A 255 -16.15 -3.38 -0.72
CA PHE A 255 -15.61 -2.75 -1.94
C PHE A 255 -14.78 -1.50 -1.63
N VAL A 256 -15.31 -0.58 -0.82
CA VAL A 256 -14.61 0.64 -0.39
C VAL A 256 -13.36 0.31 0.42
N ILE A 257 -13.44 -0.67 1.33
CA ILE A 257 -12.30 -1.15 2.11
C ILE A 257 -11.22 -1.74 1.20
N THR A 258 -11.61 -2.52 0.19
CA THR A 258 -10.68 -3.10 -0.79
C THR A 258 -9.97 -2.01 -1.60
N ILE A 259 -10.73 -1.02 -2.10
CA ILE A 259 -10.17 0.15 -2.78
C ILE A 259 -9.20 0.91 -1.87
N PHE A 260 -9.60 1.17 -0.63
CA PHE A 260 -8.74 1.83 0.35
C PHE A 260 -7.45 1.03 0.58
N PHE A 261 -7.52 -0.28 0.76
CA PHE A 261 -6.33 -1.12 0.93
C PHE A 261 -5.45 -1.14 -0.31
N VAL A 262 -6.03 -1.14 -1.52
CA VAL A 262 -5.27 -1.02 -2.77
C VAL A 262 -4.51 0.30 -2.80
N PHE A 263 -5.19 1.44 -2.62
CA PHE A 263 -4.54 2.75 -2.60
C PHE A 263 -3.54 2.91 -1.46
N TYR A 264 -3.84 2.38 -0.27
CA TYR A 264 -2.94 2.39 0.87
C TYR A 264 -1.66 1.57 0.60
N THR A 265 -1.81 0.38 0.06
CA THR A 265 -0.66 -0.48 -0.27
C THR A 265 0.16 0.17 -1.37
N MET A 266 -0.48 0.71 -2.41
CA MET A 266 0.18 1.43 -3.50
C MET A 266 0.92 2.66 -2.99
N SER A 267 0.29 3.47 -2.14
CA SER A 267 0.93 4.60 -1.48
C SER A 267 2.17 4.18 -0.67
N SER A 268 2.05 3.12 0.13
CA SER A 268 3.14 2.64 0.97
C SER A 268 4.30 2.10 0.14
N VAL A 269 4.00 1.37 -0.94
CA VAL A 269 4.97 0.92 -1.94
C VAL A 269 5.62 2.14 -2.58
N GLY A 270 4.83 3.11 -3.02
CA GLY A 270 5.28 4.38 -3.58
C GLY A 270 6.27 5.10 -2.68
N SER A 271 5.94 5.28 -1.40
CA SER A 271 6.81 5.96 -0.43
C SER A 271 8.12 5.18 -0.19
N THR A 272 8.05 3.85 -0.16
CA THR A 272 9.24 3.00 0.04
C THR A 272 10.16 3.00 -1.17
N LEU A 273 9.59 3.02 -2.36
CA LEU A 273 10.35 3.08 -3.60
C LEU A 273 10.96 4.46 -3.83
N ALA A 274 10.25 5.54 -3.51
CA ALA A 274 10.83 6.88 -3.48
C ALA A 274 12.08 6.90 -2.59
N SER A 275 11.96 6.39 -1.36
CA SER A 275 13.08 6.31 -0.41
C SER A 275 14.22 5.36 -0.83
N ARG A 276 13.99 4.44 -1.78
CA ARG A 276 15.02 3.54 -2.33
C ARG A 276 15.62 4.05 -3.62
N ALA A 277 14.88 4.77 -4.44
CA ALA A 277 15.40 5.45 -5.63
C ALA A 277 16.49 6.47 -5.25
N GLU A 278 16.37 7.06 -4.06
CA GLU A 278 17.36 7.98 -3.47
C GLU A 278 18.59 7.26 -2.88
N LYS A 279 18.55 5.93 -2.69
CA LYS A 279 19.67 5.16 -2.10
C LYS A 279 20.50 4.50 -3.19
N GLU A 280 21.80 4.76 -3.19
CA GLU A 280 22.78 4.10 -4.09
C GLU A 280 23.02 2.64 -3.70
N THR A 281 22.03 1.77 -3.92
CA THR A 281 22.21 0.32 -3.81
C THR A 281 22.64 -0.29 -5.14
N ARG A 282 23.42 -1.38 -5.10
CA ARG A 282 23.94 -2.11 -6.28
C ARG A 282 22.87 -2.55 -7.29
N TRP A 283 21.61 -2.69 -6.85
CA TRP A 283 20.46 -2.99 -7.71
C TRP A 283 19.47 -1.82 -7.64
N LYS A 284 19.54 -0.89 -8.60
CA LYS A 284 18.58 0.21 -8.71
C LYS A 284 17.26 -0.33 -9.28
N ILE A 285 16.26 -0.52 -8.42
CA ILE A 285 14.89 -0.80 -8.85
C ILE A 285 14.34 0.49 -9.49
N SER A 286 14.04 0.45 -10.78
CA SER A 286 13.42 1.61 -11.46
C SER A 286 12.03 1.87 -10.87
N LYS A 287 11.61 3.15 -10.86
CA LYS A 287 10.25 3.53 -10.42
C LYS A 287 9.18 2.75 -11.19
N GLU A 288 9.46 2.45 -12.45
CA GLU A 288 8.54 1.76 -13.35
C GLU A 288 8.44 0.28 -13.10
N LEU A 289 9.56 -0.42 -12.88
CA LEU A 289 9.54 -1.82 -12.47
C LEU A 289 8.71 -1.98 -11.21
N ALA A 290 8.86 -1.05 -10.27
CA ALA A 290 8.22 -1.19 -9.00
C ALA A 290 6.72 -0.88 -9.03
N VAL A 291 6.29 0.14 -9.79
CA VAL A 291 4.88 0.40 -10.04
C VAL A 291 4.22 -0.74 -10.81
N THR A 292 4.87 -1.26 -11.86
CA THR A 292 4.32 -2.35 -12.68
C THR A 292 4.25 -3.66 -11.92
N LEU A 293 5.24 -3.96 -11.08
CA LEU A 293 5.19 -5.09 -10.15
C LEU A 293 4.06 -4.92 -9.12
N THR A 294 3.83 -3.70 -8.61
CA THR A 294 2.70 -3.43 -7.70
C THR A 294 1.38 -3.71 -8.37
N PHE A 295 1.19 -3.26 -9.61
CA PHE A 295 -0.03 -3.56 -10.38
C PHE A 295 -0.20 -5.05 -10.62
N PHE A 296 0.87 -5.78 -10.95
CA PHE A 296 0.82 -7.24 -11.11
C PHE A 296 0.36 -7.94 -9.83
N LEU A 297 0.98 -7.62 -8.69
CA LEU A 297 0.63 -8.24 -7.42
C LEU A 297 -0.80 -7.88 -6.99
N ALA A 298 -1.19 -6.61 -7.11
CA ALA A 298 -2.53 -6.15 -6.74
C ALA A 298 -3.62 -6.76 -7.62
N SER A 299 -3.43 -6.72 -8.94
CA SER A 299 -4.41 -7.28 -9.89
C SER A 299 -4.44 -8.81 -9.82
N GLY A 300 -3.31 -9.46 -9.57
CA GLY A 300 -3.25 -10.91 -9.38
C GLY A 300 -3.87 -11.36 -8.06
N TYR A 301 -3.71 -10.60 -6.98
CA TYR A 301 -4.47 -10.80 -5.73
C TYR A 301 -5.96 -10.65 -6.00
N TYR A 302 -6.39 -9.56 -6.63
CA TYR A 302 -7.80 -9.30 -6.89
C TYR A 302 -8.42 -10.37 -7.78
N PHE A 303 -7.69 -10.81 -8.81
CA PHE A 303 -8.05 -11.94 -9.65
C PHE A 303 -8.23 -13.22 -8.82
N ALA A 304 -7.23 -13.59 -8.00
CA ALA A 304 -7.30 -14.81 -7.18
C ALA A 304 -8.48 -14.77 -6.19
N ASP A 305 -8.67 -13.66 -5.50
CA ASP A 305 -9.77 -13.43 -4.54
C ASP A 305 -11.15 -13.50 -5.21
N THR A 306 -11.23 -13.06 -6.48
CA THR A 306 -12.45 -13.09 -7.29
C THR A 306 -12.75 -14.47 -7.88
N ILE A 307 -11.71 -15.21 -8.29
CA ILE A 307 -11.86 -16.49 -8.99
C ILE A 307 -12.06 -17.67 -8.03
N LEU A 308 -11.44 -17.66 -6.84
CA LEU A 308 -11.56 -18.76 -5.88
C LEU A 308 -13.01 -19.15 -5.54
N PRO A 309 -13.95 -18.21 -5.29
CA PRO A 309 -15.34 -18.56 -4.99
C PRO A 309 -16.11 -19.17 -6.17
N ILE A 310 -15.62 -18.99 -7.40
CA ILE A 310 -16.33 -19.41 -8.63
C ILE A 310 -15.69 -20.62 -9.31
N LEU A 311 -14.59 -21.15 -8.76
CA LEU A 311 -13.95 -22.35 -9.27
C LEU A 311 -14.81 -23.59 -8.95
N PRO A 312 -15.14 -24.45 -9.93
CA PRO A 312 -15.97 -25.63 -9.70
C PRO A 312 -15.39 -26.64 -8.69
N SER A 313 -14.07 -26.64 -8.52
CA SER A 313 -13.35 -27.56 -7.63
C SER A 313 -13.19 -27.03 -6.20
N VAL A 314 -13.64 -25.82 -5.91
CA VAL A 314 -13.49 -25.16 -4.61
C VAL A 314 -14.88 -24.89 -4.06
N ASP A 315 -15.09 -25.18 -2.77
CA ASP A 315 -16.31 -24.77 -2.11
C ASP A 315 -16.43 -23.22 -2.17
N PRO A 316 -17.53 -22.66 -2.71
CA PRO A 316 -17.64 -21.21 -2.88
C PRO A 316 -17.53 -20.41 -1.59
N VAL A 317 -17.98 -21.00 -0.48
CA VAL A 317 -17.97 -20.35 0.84
C VAL A 317 -16.54 -20.28 1.36
N LEU A 318 -15.81 -21.39 1.28
CA LEU A 318 -14.39 -21.44 1.61
C LEU A 318 -13.56 -20.55 0.67
N GLY A 319 -13.85 -20.55 -0.62
CA GLY A 319 -13.18 -19.72 -1.62
C GLY A 319 -13.30 -18.23 -1.32
N ALA A 320 -14.48 -17.76 -0.92
CA ALA A 320 -14.73 -16.38 -0.54
C ALA A 320 -14.06 -15.97 0.80
N ALA A 321 -13.81 -16.92 1.70
CA ALA A 321 -13.10 -16.66 2.95
C ALA A 321 -11.57 -16.77 2.82
N MET A 322 -11.05 -17.33 1.72
CA MET A 322 -9.65 -17.73 1.60
C MET A 322 -8.67 -16.57 1.70
N GLY A 323 -9.02 -15.40 1.13
CA GLY A 323 -8.24 -14.16 1.24
C GLY A 323 -7.95 -13.79 2.69
N ASP A 324 -8.99 -13.76 3.54
CA ASP A 324 -8.86 -13.36 4.93
C ASP A 324 -8.30 -14.46 5.82
N LEU A 325 -8.64 -15.73 5.55
CA LEU A 325 -7.99 -16.87 6.20
C LEU A 325 -6.48 -16.83 5.97
N THR A 326 -6.05 -16.60 4.73
CA THR A 326 -4.62 -16.48 4.40
C THR A 326 -3.96 -15.30 5.12
N LYS A 327 -4.61 -14.13 5.14
CA LYS A 327 -4.10 -12.95 5.89
C LYS A 327 -3.97 -13.26 7.39
N LEU A 328 -4.90 -14.01 7.97
CA LEU A 328 -4.87 -14.41 9.37
C LEU A 328 -3.64 -15.25 9.74
N PHE A 329 -3.07 -16.01 8.80
CA PHE A 329 -1.79 -16.72 9.00
C PHE A 329 -0.57 -15.83 8.74
N ILE A 330 -0.59 -15.07 7.64
CA ILE A 330 0.59 -14.32 7.17
C ILE A 330 0.86 -13.06 8.02
N PHE A 331 -0.17 -12.32 8.41
CA PHE A 331 0.01 -11.06 9.15
C PHE A 331 0.74 -11.25 10.49
N PRO A 332 0.29 -12.16 11.38
CA PRO A 332 0.99 -12.39 12.65
C PRO A 332 2.43 -12.89 12.46
N LEU A 333 2.67 -13.73 11.45
CA LEU A 333 4.01 -14.26 11.15
C LEU A 333 4.98 -13.16 10.70
N VAL A 334 4.57 -12.34 9.72
CA VAL A 334 5.37 -11.22 9.22
C VAL A 334 5.60 -10.21 10.34
N ALA A 335 4.58 -9.95 11.16
CA ALA A 335 4.69 -9.04 12.29
C ALA A 335 5.73 -9.50 13.31
N LEU A 336 5.71 -10.78 13.69
CA LEU A 336 6.68 -11.37 14.60
C LEU A 336 8.11 -11.20 14.08
N VAL A 337 8.35 -11.53 12.80
CA VAL A 337 9.69 -11.39 12.19
C VAL A 337 10.14 -9.94 12.23
N MET A 338 9.27 -9.00 11.88
CA MET A 338 9.57 -7.57 11.88
C MET A 338 9.82 -7.02 13.28
N GLU A 339 9.05 -7.46 14.27
CA GLU A 339 9.22 -7.11 15.67
C GLU A 339 10.57 -7.62 16.21
N LEU A 340 10.93 -8.88 15.94
CA LEU A 340 12.22 -9.45 16.31
C LEU A 340 13.38 -8.69 15.65
N LEU A 341 13.26 -8.32 14.37
CA LEU A 341 14.25 -7.50 13.68
C LEU A 341 14.35 -6.10 14.28
N PHE A 342 13.23 -5.48 14.65
CA PHE A 342 13.18 -4.18 15.31
C PHE A 342 13.93 -4.22 16.65
N ILE A 343 13.61 -5.19 17.51
CA ILE A 343 14.27 -5.36 18.81
C ILE A 343 15.77 -5.61 18.66
N ARG A 344 16.15 -6.43 17.67
CA ARG A 344 17.57 -6.69 17.38
C ARG A 344 18.31 -5.43 16.96
N ARG A 345 17.65 -4.51 16.23
CA ARG A 345 18.23 -3.21 15.85
C ARG A 345 18.28 -2.25 17.02
N ALA A 346 17.20 -2.13 17.79
CA ALA A 346 17.15 -1.27 18.96
C ALA A 346 18.16 -1.70 20.06
N GLY A 347 18.47 -2.99 20.16
CA GLY A 347 19.49 -3.52 21.05
C GLY A 347 20.94 -3.29 20.58
N LYS A 348 21.15 -2.91 19.32
CA LYS A 348 22.43 -2.42 18.82
C LYS A 348 22.42 -0.91 18.99
N VAL A 349 22.93 -0.46 20.13
CA VAL A 349 23.20 0.96 20.41
C VAL A 349 23.83 1.58 19.17
N LEU A 350 23.12 2.51 18.53
CA LEU A 350 23.78 3.53 17.73
C LEU A 350 24.72 4.20 18.72
N GLU A 351 26.03 4.01 18.55
CA GLU A 351 26.99 4.94 19.13
C GLU A 351 26.43 6.34 18.86
N PRO A 352 26.33 7.21 19.87
CA PRO A 352 25.91 8.58 19.65
C PRO A 352 26.77 9.06 18.50
N THR A 353 26.14 9.36 17.36
CA THR A 353 26.82 10.13 16.34
C THR A 353 27.21 11.38 17.11
N ALA A 354 28.51 11.52 17.39
CA ALA A 354 29.04 12.60 18.19
C ALA A 354 28.33 13.85 17.69
N GLU A 355 27.56 14.47 18.58
CA GLU A 355 26.99 15.78 18.32
C GLU A 355 28.18 16.59 17.82
N LEU A 356 28.18 16.91 16.52
CA LEU A 356 29.07 17.92 16.02
C LEU A 356 28.79 19.12 16.91
N PRO A 357 29.81 19.69 17.58
CA PRO A 357 29.60 20.82 18.46
C PRO A 357 28.82 21.87 17.68
N PRO A 358 27.85 22.55 18.31
CA PRO A 358 27.03 23.55 17.64
C PRO A 358 27.96 24.48 16.88
N GLU A 359 27.71 24.67 15.59
CA GLU A 359 28.34 25.76 14.84
C GLU A 359 28.07 27.03 15.65
N GLU A 360 29.12 27.55 16.28
CA GLU A 360 29.13 28.86 16.88
C GLU A 360 28.79 29.83 15.76
N GLU A 361 27.55 30.30 15.71
CA GLU A 361 27.22 31.53 15.02
C GLU A 361 28.20 32.59 15.55
N PRO A 362 28.90 33.34 14.67
CA PRO A 362 29.90 34.29 15.12
C PRO A 362 29.25 35.34 15.99
N VAL A 363 29.59 35.27 17.28
CA VAL A 363 29.34 36.29 18.29
C VAL A 363 29.99 37.58 17.80
N THR A 364 29.17 38.54 17.41
CA THR A 364 29.57 39.95 17.35
C THR A 364 29.28 40.56 18.72
N THR A 365 30.25 40.49 19.61
CA THR A 365 30.31 41.33 20.82
C THR A 365 30.84 42.69 20.37
N GLU A 366 30.13 43.79 20.59
CA GLU A 366 30.38 44.86 21.59
C GLU A 366 29.53 46.05 21.04
N GLU A 367 28.76 46.86 21.75
CA GLU A 367 28.81 47.36 23.12
C GLU A 367 27.43 47.99 23.47
N GLU A 368 27.05 47.95 24.74
CA GLU A 368 25.92 48.68 25.33
C GLU A 368 26.09 50.20 25.22
N THR A 369 25.03 50.94 24.89
CA THR A 369 24.76 52.24 25.52
C THR A 369 23.27 52.59 25.48
N GLU A 370 22.83 53.19 26.59
CA GLU A 370 21.46 53.46 27.05
C GLU A 370 20.58 54.37 26.17
N PRO A 371 19.24 54.39 26.41
CA PRO A 371 18.27 55.17 25.63
C PRO A 371 18.13 56.61 26.13
N SER A 372 18.01 57.59 25.23
CA SER A 372 17.70 58.98 25.59
C SER A 372 17.13 59.81 24.42
N GLU A 373 15.94 60.38 24.68
CA GLU A 373 15.37 61.67 24.22
C GLU A 373 14.97 61.92 22.72
N GLU A 374 13.70 62.33 22.55
CA GLU A 374 13.03 62.94 21.37
C GLU A 374 13.62 64.34 21.01
N PRO A 375 13.07 65.15 20.05
CA PRO A 375 12.53 64.99 18.67
C PRO A 375 13.19 66.01 17.65
N VAL A 376 12.55 66.30 16.48
CA VAL A 376 12.73 67.44 15.51
C VAL A 376 13.40 67.06 14.15
N VAL A 377 12.69 66.87 13.02
CA VAL A 377 12.11 67.78 11.96
C VAL A 377 13.05 68.12 10.77
N GLU A 378 12.55 67.85 9.55
CA GLU A 378 12.81 68.37 8.17
C GLU A 378 14.22 68.49 7.56
N GLU A 379 14.40 67.93 6.34
CA GLU A 379 14.71 68.74 5.16
C GLU A 379 14.33 68.04 3.83
N VAL A 380 13.77 68.82 2.91
CA VAL A 380 13.32 68.49 1.54
C VAL A 380 14.42 68.88 0.55
N ALA A 381 14.61 68.10 -0.53
CA ALA A 381 15.13 68.64 -1.80
C ALA A 381 14.61 67.82 -3.01
N GLU A 382 13.74 68.45 -3.79
CA GLU A 382 13.37 68.13 -5.18
C GLU A 382 14.58 68.16 -6.13
N VAL A 383 14.60 67.33 -7.18
CA VAL A 383 15.00 67.72 -8.56
C VAL A 383 14.29 66.81 -9.61
N GLU A 384 13.39 67.44 -10.35
CA GLU A 384 13.02 67.35 -11.79
C GLU A 384 12.79 65.99 -12.52
N GLU A 385 11.56 65.80 -13.02
CA GLU A 385 11.26 65.08 -14.28
C GLU A 385 11.55 65.99 -15.51
N PRO A 386 11.69 65.47 -16.75
CA PRO A 386 10.50 65.12 -17.55
C PRO A 386 10.63 63.95 -18.54
N ASP A 387 9.45 63.39 -18.87
CA ASP A 387 8.92 62.93 -20.17
C ASP A 387 9.81 62.17 -21.19
N VAL A 388 9.28 61.04 -21.72
CA VAL A 388 8.59 60.99 -23.04
C VAL A 388 7.86 59.63 -23.23
N GLU A 389 6.56 59.77 -23.50
CA GLU A 389 5.56 58.97 -24.25
C GLU A 389 6.01 57.68 -24.98
N GLU A 390 5.33 56.53 -24.84
CA GLU A 390 3.97 56.13 -25.31
C GLU A 390 3.83 55.76 -26.80
N GLU A 391 3.28 54.55 -27.03
CA GLU A 391 2.47 54.10 -28.18
C GLU A 391 3.16 53.89 -29.57
N LYS A 392 2.88 52.87 -30.40
CA LYS A 392 1.65 52.11 -30.71
C LYS A 392 1.91 50.70 -31.26
N PRO A 393 0.87 49.82 -31.24
CA PRO A 393 0.71 48.69 -32.14
C PRO A 393 0.15 49.15 -33.51
N SER A 394 0.46 48.43 -34.60
CA SER A 394 -0.28 48.57 -35.86
C SER A 394 -0.49 47.21 -36.51
N ASP A 395 -1.76 46.90 -36.73
CA ASP A 395 -2.27 45.81 -37.55
C ASP A 395 -1.94 45.97 -39.04
N LEU A 396 -2.20 44.88 -39.77
CA LEU A 396 -2.51 44.74 -41.20
C LEU A 396 -1.34 44.61 -42.17
N GLU A 397 -1.23 43.41 -42.76
CA GLU A 397 -1.40 43.25 -44.22
C GLU A 397 -1.89 41.83 -44.54
N GLU A 398 -3.13 41.76 -45.04
CA GLU A 398 -3.64 40.70 -45.91
C GLU A 398 -2.93 40.77 -47.26
N ASP A 399 -2.65 39.62 -47.89
CA ASP A 399 -2.83 39.32 -49.32
C ASP A 399 -2.01 38.04 -49.69
N LEU A 400 -2.68 36.93 -49.99
CA LEU A 400 -3.12 36.51 -51.35
C LEU A 400 -1.95 36.16 -52.28
N TRP A 401 -1.79 34.87 -52.61
CA TRP A 401 -1.41 34.24 -53.90
C TRP A 401 -1.58 32.71 -53.71
N GLU A 402 -2.67 32.05 -54.15
CA GLU A 402 -2.92 31.45 -55.49
C GLU A 402 -1.76 30.57 -55.99
N GLU A 403 -1.95 29.23 -56.07
CA GLU A 403 -2.07 28.38 -57.30
C GLU A 403 -0.77 28.35 -58.14
N GLU A 404 -0.13 27.21 -58.44
CA GLU A 404 -0.38 26.16 -59.45
C GLU A 404 0.69 25.04 -59.16
N ASP A 405 0.61 23.73 -59.40
CA ASP A 405 -0.01 22.85 -60.40
C ASP A 405 -0.28 21.45 -59.79
#